data_AF-A0A496VX39-F1
#
_entry.id   AF-A0A496VX39-F1
#
_cell.length_a   1.000
_cell.length_b   1.000
_cell.length_c   1.000
_cell.angle_alpha   90.00
_cell.angle_beta   90.00
_cell.angle_gamma   90.00
#
_symmetry.space_group_name_H-M   'P 1'
#
loop_
_entity.id
_entity.type
_entity.pdbx_description
1 polymer ?
#
loop_
_entity_poly.entity_id
_entity_poly.type
_entity_poly.pdbx_seq_one_letter_code
_entity_poly.pdbx_strand_id
1 'polypeptide(L)'
;DGNKHLTSFYRLDTRQSVYVPIKPLKGGIIKSKMLPGFQFRISDLYHRPLLEEMITDPVYQQFVLPGYTKEKEARKKAEQRAERFAQILIEQGIDPDQLV
;
A
#
# COMPACT_ATOMS: atom_id res chain seq x y z
N ASP A 1 6.57 -9.80 25.11
CA ASP A 1 6.35 -8.42 25.59
C ASP A 1 4.99 -7.91 25.10
N GLY A 2 3.88 -8.24 25.75
CA GLY A 2 3.43 -7.68 27.02
C GLY A 2 2.25 -6.68 26.83
N ASN A 3 2.20 -5.97 25.69
CA ASN A 3 1.27 -4.83 25.48
C ASN A 3 0.24 -5.00 24.33
N LYS A 4 0.27 -6.10 23.57
CA LYS A 4 -0.64 -6.32 22.43
C LYS A 4 -2.13 -6.52 22.81
N HIS A 5 -2.45 -6.64 24.10
CA HIS A 5 -3.80 -6.96 24.59
C HIS A 5 -4.60 -5.77 25.15
N LEU A 6 -4.04 -4.55 25.19
CA LEU A 6 -4.70 -3.41 25.87
C LEU A 6 -5.38 -2.40 24.94
N THR A 7 -5.14 -2.43 23.63
CA THR A 7 -5.77 -1.46 22.72
C THR A 7 -7.10 -1.97 22.20
N SER A 8 -8.17 -1.28 22.58
CA SER A 8 -9.52 -1.51 22.07
C SER A 8 -9.98 -0.31 21.24
N PHE A 9 -10.64 -0.58 20.12
CA PHE A 9 -11.20 0.45 19.23
C PHE A 9 -12.70 0.48 19.40
N TYR A 10 -13.27 1.67 19.44
CA TYR A 10 -14.71 1.89 19.63
C TYR A 10 -15.24 2.81 18.54
N ARG A 11 -16.54 2.69 18.26
CA ARG A 11 -17.31 3.65 17.46
C ARG A 11 -18.46 4.18 18.30
N LEU A 12 -18.86 5.42 18.05
CA LEU A 12 -20.10 5.94 18.61
C LEU A 12 -21.29 5.28 17.90
N ASP A 13 -22.21 4.72 18.67
CA ASP A 13 -23.55 4.39 18.20
C ASP A 13 -24.46 5.59 18.42
N THR A 14 -24.76 6.33 17.35
CA THR A 14 -25.51 7.59 17.43
C THR A 14 -26.99 7.40 17.79
N ARG A 15 -27.53 6.18 17.69
CA ARG A 15 -28.92 5.90 18.07
C ARG A 15 -29.08 5.72 19.57
N GLN A 16 -28.08 5.09 20.19
CA GLN A 16 -28.09 4.76 21.62
C GLN A 16 -27.17 5.69 22.43
N SER A 17 -26.41 6.57 21.77
CA SER A 17 -25.41 7.46 22.38
C SER A 17 -24.38 6.72 23.24
N VAL A 18 -24.01 5.50 22.84
CA VAL A 18 -23.02 4.67 23.55
C VAL A 18 -21.86 4.30 22.63
N TYR A 19 -20.68 4.15 23.21
CA TYR A 19 -19.53 3.61 22.48
C TYR A 19 -19.60 2.09 22.43
N VAL A 20 -19.53 1.55 21.22
CA VAL A 20 -19.54 0.10 20.98
C VAL A 20 -18.21 -0.36 20.39
N PRO A 21 -17.69 -1.52 20.80
CA PRO A 21 -16.39 -2.00 20.34
C PRO A 21 -16.41 -2.34 18.84
N ILE A 22 -15.32 -2.03 18.16
CA ILE A 22 -15.04 -2.43 16.78
C ILE A 22 -14.30 -3.78 16.84
N LYS A 23 -14.95 -4.84 16.37
CA LYS A 23 -14.30 -6.16 16.30
C LYS A 23 -13.25 -6.17 15.18
N PRO A 24 -12.00 -6.53 15.46
CA PRO A 24 -10.99 -6.71 14.42
C PRO A 24 -11.38 -7.85 13.47
N LEU A 25 -11.00 -7.71 12.20
CA LEU A 25 -11.04 -8.80 11.22
C LEU A 25 -9.85 -9.75 11.42
N LYS A 26 -9.79 -10.81 10.59
CA LYS A 26 -8.65 -11.75 10.54
C LYS A 26 -7.34 -10.98 10.42
N GLY A 27 -6.34 -11.38 11.22
CA GLY A 27 -5.04 -10.70 11.26
C GLY A 27 -5.02 -9.40 12.08
N GLY A 28 -6.07 -9.12 12.86
CA GLY A 28 -6.12 -7.93 13.72
C GLY A 28 -6.34 -6.63 12.94
N ILE A 29 -7.02 -6.70 11.78
CA ILE A 29 -7.29 -5.53 10.94
C ILE A 29 -8.52 -4.79 11.46
N ILE A 30 -8.37 -3.49 11.70
CA ILE A 30 -9.47 -2.58 11.99
C ILE A 30 -9.87 -1.86 10.71
N LYS A 31 -11.16 -1.88 10.39
CA LYS A 31 -11.73 -1.05 9.31
C LYS A 31 -12.46 0.13 9.93
N SER A 32 -12.06 1.34 9.56
CA SER A 32 -12.71 2.55 10.02
C SER A 32 -14.11 2.68 9.42
N LYS A 33 -15.10 3.00 10.25
CA LYS A 33 -16.42 3.44 9.77
C LYS A 33 -16.47 4.94 9.47
N MET A 34 -15.63 5.72 10.13
CA MET A 34 -15.59 7.19 9.95
C MET A 34 -14.85 7.59 8.69
N LEU A 35 -13.87 6.79 8.28
CA LEU A 35 -13.09 6.97 7.07
C LEU A 35 -13.28 5.74 6.18
N PRO A 36 -14.29 5.73 5.31
CA PRO A 36 -14.55 4.59 4.43
C PRO A 36 -13.29 4.20 3.64
N GLY A 37 -12.99 2.90 3.63
CA GLY A 37 -11.77 2.37 3.03
C GLY A 37 -10.60 2.28 4.01
N PHE A 38 -10.41 3.27 4.88
CA PHE A 38 -9.25 3.30 5.78
C PHE A 38 -9.22 2.08 6.72
N GLN A 39 -8.07 1.43 6.76
CA GLN A 39 -7.85 0.22 7.56
C GLN A 39 -6.39 0.10 7.99
N PHE A 40 -6.15 -0.61 9.08
CA PHE A 40 -4.81 -0.84 9.64
C PHE A 40 -4.78 -2.10 10.50
N ARG A 41 -3.61 -2.71 10.70
CA ARG A 41 -3.44 -3.79 11.68
C ARG A 41 -3.07 -3.21 13.04
N ILE A 42 -3.66 -3.76 14.10
CA ILE A 42 -3.34 -3.35 15.47
C ILE A 42 -1.86 -3.56 15.79
N SER A 43 -1.24 -4.62 15.26
CA SER A 43 0.19 -4.88 15.43
C SER A 43 1.07 -3.74 14.92
N ASP A 44 0.65 -3.09 13.85
CA ASP A 44 1.48 -2.16 13.09
C ASP A 44 1.53 -0.79 13.75
N LEU A 45 0.60 -0.50 14.67
CA LEU A 45 0.69 0.65 15.57
C LEU A 45 1.93 0.59 16.48
N TYR A 46 2.38 -0.62 16.78
CA TYR A 46 3.53 -0.87 17.65
C TYR A 46 4.78 -1.24 16.86
N HIS A 47 4.62 -2.09 15.85
CA HIS A 47 5.71 -2.55 15.01
C HIS A 47 6.25 -1.43 14.11
N ARG A 48 5.40 -0.47 13.71
CA ARG A 48 5.75 0.67 12.86
C ARG A 48 6.50 0.22 11.61
N PRO A 49 5.85 -0.53 10.70
CA PRO A 49 6.47 -0.99 9.47
C PRO A 49 7.01 0.19 8.65
N LEU A 50 8.05 -0.09 7.86
CA LEU A 50 8.65 0.91 7.00
C LEU A 50 7.70 1.31 5.87
N LEU A 51 7.86 2.52 5.34
CA LEU A 51 7.00 3.04 4.29
C LEU A 51 7.05 2.14 3.05
N GLU A 52 8.24 1.64 2.71
CA GLU A 52 8.50 0.75 1.59
C GLU A 52 7.71 -0.56 1.69
N GLU A 53 7.62 -1.12 2.90
CA GLU A 53 6.86 -2.35 3.16
C GLU A 53 5.36 -2.09 3.01
N MET A 54 4.89 -0.95 3.53
CA MET A 54 3.48 -0.56 3.50
C MET A 54 2.96 -0.27 2.08
N ILE A 55 3.80 0.24 1.17
CA ILE A 55 3.42 0.54 -0.22
C ILE A 55 2.89 -0.72 -0.94
N THR A 56 3.49 -1.88 -0.67
CA THR A 56 3.12 -3.15 -1.31
C THR A 56 2.19 -4.03 -0.46
N ASP A 57 1.92 -3.62 0.78
CA ASP A 57 1.08 -4.40 1.69
C ASP A 57 -0.41 -4.27 1.30
N PRO A 58 -1.16 -5.38 1.09
CA PRO A 58 -2.58 -5.32 0.74
C PRO A 58 -3.47 -4.52 1.70
N VAL A 59 -3.05 -4.36 2.96
CA VAL A 59 -3.76 -3.55 3.95
C VAL A 59 -3.58 -2.06 3.69
N TYR A 60 -2.40 -1.63 3.24
CA TYR A 60 -1.98 -0.22 3.17
C TYR A 60 -1.79 0.33 1.76
N GLN A 61 -1.60 -0.53 0.74
CA GLN A 61 -1.23 -0.15 -0.63
C GLN A 61 -2.19 0.85 -1.30
N GLN A 62 -3.45 0.92 -0.85
CA GLN A 62 -4.43 1.88 -1.37
C GLN A 62 -4.35 3.26 -0.71
N PHE A 63 -3.66 3.37 0.42
CA PHE A 63 -3.55 4.59 1.24
C PHE A 63 -2.13 5.17 1.21
N VAL A 64 -1.11 4.33 1.11
CA VAL A 64 0.28 4.73 1.19
C VAL A 64 0.82 4.99 -0.22
N LEU A 65 1.08 6.28 -0.51
CA LEU A 65 1.63 6.76 -1.78
C LEU A 65 0.97 6.11 -3.01
N PRO A 66 -0.36 6.20 -3.19
CA PRO A 66 -1.05 5.51 -4.29
C PRO A 66 -0.59 5.95 -5.68
N GLY A 67 -0.05 7.17 -5.82
CA GLY A 67 0.58 7.64 -7.04
C GLY A 67 1.94 6.98 -7.32
N TYR A 68 2.70 6.62 -6.28
CA TYR A 68 4.02 6.00 -6.42
C TYR A 68 3.92 4.62 -7.04
N THR A 69 2.94 3.79 -6.65
CA THR A 69 2.75 2.47 -7.27
C THR A 69 2.43 2.60 -8.76
N LYS A 70 1.55 3.55 -9.13
CA LYS A 70 1.23 3.84 -10.54
C LYS A 70 2.45 4.30 -11.31
N GLU A 71 3.25 5.19 -10.74
CA GLU A 71 4.46 5.70 -11.38
C GLU A 71 5.51 4.60 -11.54
N LYS A 72 5.71 3.78 -10.51
CA LYS A 72 6.62 2.62 -10.56
C LYS A 72 6.22 1.63 -11.65
N GLU A 73 4.93 1.35 -11.80
CA GLU A 73 4.42 0.50 -12.87
C GLU A 73 4.58 1.13 -14.26
N ALA A 74 4.33 2.45 -14.39
CA ALA A 74 4.51 3.19 -15.63
C ALA A 74 5.97 3.20 -16.07
N ARG A 75 6.90 3.48 -15.13
CA ARG A 75 8.34 3.45 -15.36
C ARG A 75 8.81 2.08 -15.81
N LYS A 76 8.39 1.01 -15.12
CA LYS A 76 8.73 -0.37 -15.51
C LYS A 76 8.23 -0.71 -16.93
N LYS A 77 7.04 -0.25 -17.31
CA LYS A 77 6.51 -0.45 -18.67
C LYS A 77 7.29 0.36 -19.71
N ALA A 78 7.73 1.57 -19.37
CA ALA A 78 8.55 2.39 -20.26
C ALA A 78 9.94 1.77 -20.46
N GLU A 79 10.60 1.32 -19.39
CA GLU A 79 11.87 0.59 -19.42
C GLU A 79 11.77 -0.65 -20.33
N GLN A 80 10.74 -1.49 -20.15
CA GLN A 80 10.51 -2.66 -21.00
C GLN A 80 10.27 -2.33 -22.48
N ARG A 81 9.63 -1.20 -22.78
CA ARG A 81 9.44 -0.74 -24.16
C ARG A 81 10.76 -0.26 -24.74
N ALA A 82 11.53 0.53 -23.99
CA ALA A 82 12.84 1.01 -24.40
C ALA A 82 13.79 -0.16 -24.67
N GLU A 83 13.84 -1.16 -23.80
CA GLU A 83 14.63 -2.40 -24.01
C GLU A 83 14.24 -3.12 -25.29
N ARG A 84 12.94 -3.27 -25.57
CA ARG A 84 12.46 -3.89 -26.82
C ARG A 84 12.87 -3.10 -28.06
N PHE A 85 12.76 -1.76 -28.01
CA PHE A 85 13.18 -0.92 -29.13
C PHE A 85 14.69 -0.96 -29.33
N ALA A 86 15.48 -0.91 -28.25
CA ALA A 86 16.93 -1.06 -28.30
C ALA A 86 17.32 -2.39 -28.95
N GLN A 87 16.65 -3.49 -28.61
CA GLN A 87 16.89 -4.79 -29.23
C GLN A 87 16.60 -4.78 -30.74
N ILE A 88 15.51 -4.15 -31.18
CA ILE A 88 15.18 -4.01 -32.61
C ILE A 88 16.24 -3.17 -33.35
N LEU A 89 16.74 -2.10 -32.74
CA LEU A 89 17.79 -1.26 -33.33
C LEU A 89 19.10 -2.04 -33.49
N ILE A 90 19.49 -2.79 -32.45
CA ILE A 90 20.68 -3.66 -32.49
C ILE A 90 20.56 -4.70 -33.61
N GLU A 91 19.39 -5.33 -33.76
CA GLU A 91 19.13 -6.27 -34.87
C GLU A 91 19.26 -5.63 -36.25
N GLN A 92 18.99 -4.32 -36.35
CA GLN A 92 19.16 -3.53 -37.57
C GLN A 92 20.60 -2.98 -37.74
N GLY A 93 21.52 -3.31 -36.82
CA GLY A 93 22.90 -2.84 -36.84
C GLY A 93 23.07 -1.38 -36.40
N ILE A 94 22.08 -0.81 -35.72
CA ILE A 94 22.09 0.55 -35.20
C ILE A 94 22.39 0.49 -33.70
N ASP A 95 23.41 1.23 -33.26
CA ASP A 95 23.76 1.37 -31.84
C ASP A 95 22.79 2.35 -31.14
N PRO A 96 21.92 1.88 -30.22
CA PRO A 96 20.92 2.73 -29.57
C PRO A 96 21.54 3.83 -28.69
N ASP A 97 22.75 3.64 -28.17
CA ASP A 97 23.42 4.63 -27.31
C ASP A 97 23.95 5.84 -28.12
N GLN A 98 24.00 5.75 -29.45
CA GLN A 98 24.34 6.86 -30.33
C GLN A 98 23.15 7.77 -30.69
N LEU A 99 21.92 7.38 -30.31
CA LEU A 99 20.69 8.12 -30.61
C LEU A 99 20.17 8.98 -29.45
N VAL A 100 20.79 8.87 -28.27
CA VAL A 100 20.37 9.53 -27.02
C VAL A 100 21.26 10.71 -26.69
#